data_AF-A0A496QWA3-F1
#
_entry.id   AF-A0A496QWA3-F1
#
_cell.length_a   1.000
_cell.length_b   1.000
_cell.length_c   1.000
_cell.angle_alpha   90.00
_cell.angle_beta   90.00
_cell.angle_gamma   90.00
#
_symmetry.space_group_name_H-M   'P 1'
#
loop_
_entity.id
_entity.type
_entity.pdbx_description
1 polymer ?
#
loop_
_entity_poly.entity_id
_entity_poly.type
_entity_poly.pdbx_seq_one_letter_code
_entity_poly.pdbx_strand_id
1 'polypeptide(L)'
;MSRRKQKMKKVAPHPDYPPEEGRYLRGNDFSPVVVVVVLNKPEEEIPREIEELVRVGVETGAALSGTVQTENIGFEKIICNIIANPNIRYAVLTGPESEGHLTGEAFKALLKNGVDEKKRIIGTKAPHPLLYNIPLEYIERFRKQISCIDLQFKGTPETVRKAVWSCYQEEPVEFEGLKLYDIGAYPEAPLSGKITERVLEPWKRPQNEKEQAAVDKMWEMINRLKKNK
;
A
#
# COMPACT_ATOMS: atom_id res chain seq x y z
N MET A 1 10.37 -11.21 -43.64
CA MET A 1 9.72 -10.29 -42.68
C MET A 1 9.49 -11.03 -41.37
N SER A 2 10.42 -10.90 -40.41
CA SER A 2 10.25 -11.48 -39.07
C SER A 2 9.17 -10.68 -38.34
N ARG A 3 8.00 -11.27 -38.13
CA ARG A 3 7.06 -10.78 -37.10
C ARG A 3 7.81 -10.86 -35.78
N ARG A 4 8.41 -9.74 -35.34
CA ARG A 4 8.86 -9.58 -33.95
C ARG A 4 7.66 -10.00 -33.10
N LYS A 5 7.74 -11.14 -32.41
CA LYS A 5 6.76 -11.51 -31.38
C LYS A 5 6.67 -10.30 -30.46
N GLN A 6 5.55 -9.58 -30.53
CA GLN A 6 5.30 -8.46 -29.64
C GLN A 6 5.28 -9.07 -28.24
N LYS A 7 6.36 -8.86 -27.49
CA LYS A 7 6.54 -9.43 -26.15
C LYS A 7 5.33 -8.97 -25.35
N MET A 8 4.48 -9.91 -24.92
CA MET A 8 3.28 -9.55 -24.15
C MET A 8 3.73 -8.72 -22.96
N LYS A 9 3.31 -7.44 -22.93
CA LYS A 9 3.67 -6.50 -21.87
C LYS A 9 2.96 -6.83 -20.56
N LYS A 10 1.91 -7.65 -20.59
CA LYS A 10 1.06 -8.00 -19.44
C LYS A 10 1.23 -9.45 -19.07
N VAL A 11 1.11 -9.73 -17.78
CA VAL A 11 1.19 -11.08 -17.19
C VAL A 11 -0.05 -11.38 -16.36
N ALA A 12 -0.41 -12.64 -16.20
CA ALA A 12 -1.46 -12.98 -15.25
C ALA A 12 -1.00 -12.59 -13.83
N PRO A 13 -1.86 -11.95 -13.02
CA PRO A 13 -1.62 -11.81 -11.58
C PRO A 13 -1.45 -13.18 -10.91
N HIS A 14 -0.99 -13.18 -9.67
CA HIS A 14 -1.01 -14.38 -8.84
C HIS A 14 -2.44 -14.95 -8.76
N PRO A 15 -2.64 -16.29 -8.72
CA PRO A 15 -3.97 -16.90 -8.61
C PRO A 15 -4.81 -16.39 -7.42
N ASP A 16 -4.15 -16.07 -6.32
CA ASP A 16 -4.79 -15.55 -5.10
C ASP A 16 -5.00 -14.02 -5.09
N TYR A 17 -4.74 -13.33 -6.20
CA TYR A 17 -4.87 -11.88 -6.25
C TYR A 17 -6.34 -11.40 -6.24
N PRO A 18 -6.68 -10.36 -5.44
CA PRO A 18 -5.89 -9.77 -4.35
C PRO A 18 -5.94 -10.61 -3.06
N PRO A 19 -4.79 -10.93 -2.43
CA PRO A 19 -4.75 -11.81 -1.25
C PRO A 19 -5.34 -11.18 0.02
N GLU A 20 -5.24 -9.86 0.17
CA GLU A 20 -5.68 -9.13 1.36
C GLU A 20 -7.01 -8.42 1.13
N GLU A 21 -8.00 -8.74 1.96
CA GLU A 21 -9.25 -7.99 2.01
C GLU A 21 -9.05 -6.60 2.59
N GLY A 22 -9.82 -5.64 2.09
CA GLY A 22 -9.81 -4.27 2.56
C GLY A 22 -10.91 -3.46 1.90
N ARG A 23 -10.90 -2.15 2.13
CA ARG A 23 -11.90 -1.25 1.58
C ARG A 23 -11.45 -0.70 0.24
N TYR A 24 -11.66 -1.48 -0.80
CA TYR A 24 -11.37 -1.11 -2.17
C TYR A 24 -12.38 -1.72 -3.14
N LEU A 25 -12.49 -1.09 -4.30
CA LEU A 25 -13.16 -1.63 -5.47
C LEU A 25 -12.10 -2.28 -6.38
N ARG A 26 -12.43 -3.44 -6.95
CA ARG A 26 -11.60 -4.13 -7.94
C ARG A 26 -12.06 -3.75 -9.34
N GLY A 27 -11.11 -3.37 -10.19
CA GLY A 27 -11.34 -3.02 -11.58
C GLY A 27 -10.60 -3.97 -12.53
N ASN A 28 -9.82 -3.40 -13.45
CA ASN A 28 -9.11 -4.18 -14.46
C ASN A 28 -7.76 -4.69 -13.94
N ASP A 29 -7.64 -5.99 -13.72
CA ASP A 29 -6.42 -6.63 -13.20
C ASP A 29 -5.17 -6.43 -14.08
N PHE A 30 -5.31 -6.10 -15.35
CA PHE A 30 -4.17 -5.79 -16.24
C PHE A 30 -3.81 -4.30 -16.25
N SER A 31 -4.56 -3.47 -15.55
CA SER A 31 -4.28 -2.04 -15.42
C SER A 31 -2.99 -1.79 -14.65
N PRO A 32 -2.18 -0.80 -15.07
CA PRO A 32 -0.94 -0.49 -14.39
C PRO A 32 -1.08 0.40 -13.16
N VAL A 33 -2.29 0.77 -12.76
CA VAL A 33 -2.51 1.78 -11.72
C VAL A 33 -3.44 1.30 -10.62
N VAL A 34 -3.09 1.66 -9.39
CA VAL A 34 -3.99 1.64 -8.23
C VAL A 34 -4.22 3.05 -7.73
N VAL A 35 -5.38 3.28 -7.12
CA VAL A 35 -5.73 4.55 -6.47
C VAL A 35 -5.81 4.31 -4.96
N VAL A 36 -5.01 5.06 -4.22
CA VAL A 36 -4.89 5.00 -2.76
C VAL A 36 -5.41 6.33 -2.21
N VAL A 37 -6.61 6.29 -1.64
CA VAL A 37 -7.29 7.47 -1.09
C VAL A 37 -7.06 7.50 0.42
N VAL A 38 -6.33 8.49 0.92
CA VAL A 38 -6.14 8.66 2.38
C VAL A 38 -7.49 9.00 3.01
N LEU A 39 -7.81 8.32 4.11
CA LEU A 39 -9.02 8.53 4.88
C LEU A 39 -8.66 9.07 6.27
N ASN A 40 -9.31 10.17 6.66
CA ASN A 40 -9.12 10.82 7.96
C ASN A 40 -10.39 10.78 8.83
N LYS A 41 -11.37 9.95 8.46
CA LYS A 41 -12.64 9.77 9.18
C LYS A 41 -12.86 8.29 9.52
N PRO A 42 -13.66 7.99 10.56
CA PRO A 42 -14.13 6.63 10.84
C PRO A 42 -14.88 6.02 9.65
N GLU A 43 -14.97 4.69 9.62
CA GLU A 43 -15.55 3.92 8.51
C GLU A 43 -17.03 4.26 8.24
N GLU A 44 -17.74 4.67 9.29
CA GLU A 44 -19.16 5.02 9.28
C GLU A 44 -19.42 6.45 8.78
N GLU A 45 -18.37 7.27 8.66
CA GLU A 45 -18.44 8.69 8.34
C GLU A 45 -17.58 9.07 7.12
N ILE A 46 -17.41 8.15 6.15
CA ILE A 46 -16.70 8.48 4.91
C ILE A 46 -17.48 9.59 4.19
N PRO A 47 -16.83 10.73 3.88
CA PRO A 47 -17.45 11.77 3.07
C PRO A 47 -17.69 11.30 1.63
N ARG A 48 -18.78 11.77 1.02
CA ARG A 48 -19.15 11.42 -0.37
C ARG A 48 -18.04 11.73 -1.37
N GLU A 49 -17.27 12.79 -1.12
CA GLU A 49 -16.13 13.19 -1.95
C GLU A 49 -15.06 12.09 -1.96
N ILE A 50 -14.80 11.44 -0.83
CA ILE A 50 -13.84 10.33 -0.73
C ILE A 50 -14.36 9.09 -1.48
N GLU A 51 -15.65 8.76 -1.33
CA GLU A 51 -16.27 7.66 -2.09
C GLU A 51 -16.18 7.90 -3.60
N GLU A 52 -16.35 9.15 -4.02
CA GLU A 52 -16.25 9.53 -5.42
C GLU A 52 -14.83 9.40 -5.98
N LEU A 53 -13.80 9.79 -5.21
CA LEU A 53 -12.41 9.55 -5.58
C LEU A 53 -12.10 8.04 -5.70
N VAL A 54 -12.67 7.22 -4.83
CA VAL A 54 -12.54 5.75 -4.94
C VAL A 54 -13.24 5.25 -6.20
N ARG A 55 -14.50 5.63 -6.40
CA ARG A 55 -15.32 5.16 -7.52
C ARG A 55 -14.73 5.53 -8.88
N VAL A 56 -14.31 6.78 -9.05
CA VAL A 56 -13.75 7.27 -10.32
C VAL A 56 -12.49 6.52 -10.73
N GLY A 57 -11.70 6.04 -9.77
CA GLY A 57 -10.51 5.24 -10.02
C GLY A 57 -10.84 3.97 -10.82
N VAL A 58 -11.80 3.17 -10.36
CA VAL A 58 -12.22 1.95 -11.06
C VAL A 58 -13.01 2.26 -12.33
N GLU A 59 -13.92 3.25 -12.32
CA GLU A 59 -14.66 3.67 -13.52
C GLU A 59 -13.73 4.09 -14.67
N THR A 60 -12.55 4.65 -14.35
CA THR A 60 -11.55 5.04 -15.35
C THR A 60 -10.65 3.88 -15.76
N GLY A 61 -10.59 2.80 -14.98
CA GLY A 61 -9.85 1.59 -15.32
C GLY A 61 -8.67 1.26 -14.43
N ALA A 62 -8.60 1.75 -13.18
CA ALA A 62 -7.62 1.27 -12.20
C ALA A 62 -7.81 -0.22 -11.88
N ALA A 63 -6.74 -0.89 -11.46
CA ALA A 63 -6.78 -2.28 -11.02
C ALA A 63 -7.48 -2.42 -9.67
N LEU A 64 -7.14 -1.54 -8.73
CA LEU A 64 -7.76 -1.39 -7.42
C LEU A 64 -7.91 0.10 -7.11
N SER A 65 -8.97 0.47 -6.42
CA SER A 65 -9.16 1.83 -5.91
C SER A 65 -9.79 1.74 -4.52
N GLY A 66 -9.18 2.34 -3.51
CA GLY A 66 -9.67 2.18 -2.15
C GLY A 66 -9.09 3.16 -1.14
N THR A 67 -9.60 3.07 0.08
CA THR A 67 -9.19 3.95 1.18
C THR A 67 -8.08 3.34 2.03
N VAL A 68 -7.20 4.18 2.57
CA VAL A 68 -6.21 3.80 3.59
C VAL A 68 -6.22 4.78 4.74
N GLN A 69 -6.26 4.26 5.97
CA GLN A 69 -6.31 5.08 7.18
C GLN A 69 -5.04 4.98 8.01
N THR A 70 -4.45 3.79 8.16
CA THR A 70 -3.28 3.57 9.02
C THR A 70 -1.98 3.43 8.24
N GLU A 71 -0.91 3.92 8.84
CA GLU A 71 0.48 3.94 8.36
C GLU A 71 1.22 2.59 8.52
N ASN A 72 0.49 1.52 8.84
CA ASN A 72 1.01 0.20 9.16
C ASN A 72 0.22 -0.90 8.42
N ILE A 73 -0.78 -1.51 9.05
CA ILE A 73 -1.58 -2.61 8.50
C ILE A 73 -2.24 -2.21 7.17
N GLY A 74 -2.70 -0.96 7.05
CA GLY A 74 -3.19 -0.44 5.78
C GLY A 74 -2.16 -0.57 4.65
N PHE A 75 -0.91 -0.20 4.92
CA PHE A 75 0.19 -0.35 3.96
C PHE A 75 0.57 -1.80 3.72
N GLU A 76 0.63 -2.63 4.76
CA GLU A 76 0.94 -4.06 4.63
C GLU A 76 -0.04 -4.75 3.66
N LYS A 77 -1.34 -4.45 3.80
CA LYS A 77 -2.38 -4.95 2.89
C LYS A 77 -2.21 -4.43 1.46
N ILE A 78 -1.94 -3.14 1.30
CA ILE A 78 -1.68 -2.53 0.00
C ILE A 78 -0.46 -3.18 -0.67
N ILE A 79 0.62 -3.40 0.07
CA ILE A 79 1.85 -4.05 -0.40
C ILE A 79 1.54 -5.46 -0.88
N CYS A 80 0.90 -6.30 -0.04
CA CYS A 80 0.55 -7.67 -0.41
C CYS A 80 -0.32 -7.74 -1.66
N ASN A 81 -1.30 -6.84 -1.78
CA ASN A 81 -2.17 -6.77 -2.96
C ASN A 81 -1.40 -6.36 -4.22
N ILE A 82 -0.52 -5.37 -4.15
CA ILE A 82 0.20 -4.86 -5.31
C ILE A 82 1.24 -5.84 -5.82
N ILE A 83 2.06 -6.44 -4.96
CA ILE A 83 3.15 -7.34 -5.40
C ILE A 83 2.62 -8.65 -5.99
N ALA A 84 1.38 -9.02 -5.66
CA ALA A 84 0.65 -10.14 -6.27
C ALA A 84 0.18 -9.85 -7.70
N ASN A 85 0.28 -8.60 -8.17
CA ASN A 85 -0.04 -8.21 -9.54
C ASN A 85 1.08 -7.37 -10.17
N PRO A 86 2.00 -7.99 -10.94
CA PRO A 86 3.14 -7.31 -11.54
C PRO A 86 2.72 -6.25 -12.57
N ASN A 87 1.48 -6.29 -13.07
CA ASN A 87 1.00 -5.29 -14.00
C ASN A 87 0.90 -3.91 -13.35
N ILE A 88 0.66 -3.82 -12.03
CA ILE A 88 0.52 -2.56 -11.30
C ILE A 88 1.90 -1.93 -11.12
N ARG A 89 2.09 -0.75 -11.72
CA ARG A 89 3.34 0.02 -11.76
C ARG A 89 3.22 1.42 -11.15
N TYR A 90 2.00 1.89 -10.92
CA TYR A 90 1.72 3.23 -10.41
C TYR A 90 0.74 3.17 -9.24
N ALA A 91 0.98 4.02 -8.24
CA ALA A 91 0.04 4.30 -7.17
C ALA A 91 -0.31 5.79 -7.19
N VAL A 92 -1.58 6.11 -7.46
CA VAL A 92 -2.11 7.47 -7.30
C VAL A 92 -2.47 7.65 -5.84
N LEU A 93 -1.69 8.46 -5.11
CA LEU A 93 -1.99 8.83 -3.73
C LEU A 93 -2.84 10.10 -3.74
N THR A 94 -4.02 10.07 -3.12
CA THR A 94 -4.95 11.21 -3.13
C THR A 94 -5.72 11.30 -1.80
N GLY A 95 -6.63 12.26 -1.69
CA GLY A 95 -7.39 12.54 -0.47
C GLY A 95 -6.69 13.50 0.50
N PRO A 96 -7.27 13.72 1.69
CA PRO A 96 -6.71 14.56 2.75
C PRO A 96 -5.46 13.94 3.38
N GLU A 97 -4.97 14.52 4.47
CA GLU A 97 -4.08 13.83 5.40
C GLU A 97 -4.84 13.36 6.63
N SER A 98 -4.35 12.29 7.24
CA SER A 98 -4.81 11.80 8.53
C SER A 98 -3.94 12.41 9.63
N GLU A 99 -4.42 13.42 10.36
CA GLU A 99 -3.61 14.14 11.37
C GLU A 99 -3.03 13.22 12.45
N GLY A 100 -3.76 12.14 12.79
CA GLY A 100 -3.32 11.17 13.80
C GLY A 100 -2.37 10.10 13.28
N HIS A 101 -2.30 9.86 11.97
CA HIS A 101 -1.53 8.76 11.38
C HIS A 101 -0.43 9.22 10.42
N LEU A 102 -0.58 10.41 9.84
CA LEU A 102 0.27 10.97 8.78
C LEU A 102 0.45 9.97 7.62
N THR A 103 -0.66 9.35 7.23
CA THR A 103 -0.70 8.23 6.28
C THR A 103 -0.16 8.59 4.91
N GLY A 104 -0.52 9.75 4.34
CA GLY A 104 0.04 10.14 3.05
C GLY A 104 1.54 10.43 3.11
N GLU A 105 1.98 11.13 4.15
CA GLU A 105 3.40 11.38 4.43
C GLU A 105 4.19 10.07 4.58
N ALA A 106 3.72 9.14 5.41
CA ALA A 106 4.35 7.85 5.64
C ALA A 106 4.39 6.98 4.36
N PHE A 107 3.35 7.00 3.53
CA PHE A 107 3.33 6.27 2.25
C PHE A 107 4.42 6.77 1.31
N LYS A 108 4.59 8.10 1.22
CA LYS A 108 5.65 8.74 0.43
C LYS A 108 7.04 8.43 1.00
N ALA A 109 7.20 8.48 2.32
CA ALA A 109 8.44 8.14 2.99
C ALA A 109 8.83 6.67 2.77
N LEU A 110 7.86 5.75 2.79
CA LEU A 110 8.08 4.34 2.51
C LEU A 110 8.62 4.10 1.11
N LEU A 111 7.98 4.67 0.08
CA LEU A 111 8.45 4.52 -1.30
C LEU A 111 9.86 5.09 -1.47
N LYS A 112 10.11 6.27 -0.90
CA LYS A 112 11.40 6.97 -1.03
C LYS A 112 12.53 6.29 -0.25
N ASN A 113 12.32 6.03 1.03
CA ASN A 113 13.39 5.69 1.98
C ASN A 113 13.36 4.23 2.42
N GLY A 114 12.23 3.54 2.27
CA GLY A 114 12.06 2.18 2.76
C GLY A 114 11.93 2.10 4.27
N VAL A 115 12.42 1.00 4.82
CA VAL A 115 12.33 0.70 6.24
C VAL A 115 13.71 0.39 6.83
N ASP A 116 13.83 0.55 8.15
CA ASP A 116 15.01 0.13 8.91
C ASP A 116 14.98 -1.38 9.24
N GLU A 117 15.98 -1.85 9.99
CA GLU A 117 16.09 -3.26 10.43
C GLU A 117 14.90 -3.74 11.28
N LYS A 118 14.19 -2.81 11.94
CA LYS A 118 12.98 -3.08 12.73
C LYS A 118 11.71 -2.95 11.89
N LYS A 119 11.84 -2.81 10.57
CA LYS A 119 10.76 -2.55 9.61
C LYS A 119 9.98 -1.26 9.91
N ARG A 120 10.63 -0.27 10.53
CA ARG A 120 10.07 1.08 10.71
C ARG A 120 10.32 1.92 9.46
N ILE A 121 9.32 2.61 8.95
CA ILE A 121 9.46 3.50 7.78
C ILE A 121 10.40 4.65 8.13
N ILE A 122 11.39 4.86 7.27
CA ILE A 122 12.44 5.86 7.48
C ILE A 122 11.95 7.24 6.99
N GLY A 123 12.18 8.28 7.80
CA GLY A 123 11.94 9.66 7.40
C GLY A 123 10.51 10.16 7.50
N THR A 124 9.64 9.44 8.22
CA THR A 124 8.26 9.85 8.53
C THR A 124 8.09 10.29 9.98
N LYS A 125 7.15 11.23 10.21
CA LYS A 125 6.71 11.66 11.54
C LYS A 125 5.52 10.88 12.07
N ALA A 126 4.99 9.92 11.31
CA ALA A 126 3.89 9.09 11.73
C ALA A 126 4.18 8.40 13.07
N PRO A 127 3.17 8.22 13.94
CA PRO A 127 3.39 7.70 15.28
C PRO A 127 3.79 6.21 15.28
N HIS A 128 3.14 5.38 14.48
CA HIS A 128 3.34 3.93 14.44
C HIS A 128 3.67 3.34 13.05
N PRO A 129 4.71 3.84 12.35
CA PRO A 129 5.06 3.42 10.99
C PRO A 129 5.87 2.13 10.96
N LEU A 130 5.33 1.02 11.49
CA LEU A 130 5.98 -0.29 11.50
C LEU A 130 5.25 -1.28 10.59
N LEU A 131 5.99 -1.93 9.69
CA LEU A 131 5.49 -2.96 8.76
C LEU A 131 5.88 -4.37 9.23
N TYR A 132 5.47 -4.72 10.45
CA TYR A 132 5.95 -5.92 11.15
C TYR A 132 5.49 -7.24 10.52
N ASN A 133 4.29 -7.27 9.95
CA ASN A 133 3.54 -8.47 9.59
C ASN A 133 3.87 -9.00 8.18
N ILE A 134 4.78 -8.35 7.47
CA ILE A 134 5.21 -8.75 6.12
C ILE A 134 6.73 -8.92 6.01
N PRO A 135 7.25 -9.79 5.13
CA PRO A 135 8.69 -9.93 4.89
C PRO A 135 9.33 -8.65 4.35
N LEU A 136 10.61 -8.42 4.65
CA LEU A 136 11.37 -7.31 4.06
C LEU A 136 11.41 -7.37 2.52
N GLU A 137 11.44 -8.59 1.97
CA GLU A 137 11.34 -8.83 0.52
C GLU A 137 10.08 -8.21 -0.09
N TYR A 138 8.94 -8.25 0.61
CA TYR A 138 7.67 -7.72 0.09
C TYR A 138 7.72 -6.20 0.02
N ILE A 139 8.31 -5.58 1.05
CA ILE A 139 8.50 -4.14 1.15
C ILE A 139 9.42 -3.66 0.01
N GLU A 140 10.56 -4.33 -0.18
CA GLU A 140 11.53 -3.97 -1.23
C GLU A 140 10.97 -4.22 -2.63
N ARG A 141 10.23 -5.32 -2.83
CA ARG A 141 9.53 -5.60 -4.09
C ARG A 141 8.53 -4.49 -4.41
N PHE A 142 7.71 -4.08 -3.44
CA PHE A 142 6.75 -2.99 -3.61
C PHE A 142 7.43 -1.69 -4.04
N ARG A 143 8.51 -1.30 -3.35
CA ARG A 143 9.27 -0.07 -3.64
C ARG A 143 9.87 -0.06 -5.04
N LYS A 144 10.36 -1.21 -5.52
CA LYS A 144 10.94 -1.32 -6.87
C LYS A 144 9.87 -1.39 -7.95
N GLN A 145 8.69 -1.92 -7.63
CA GLN A 145 7.61 -2.14 -8.58
C GLN A 145 6.81 -0.87 -8.90
N ILE A 146 6.64 0.02 -7.92
CA ILE A 146 5.69 1.15 -7.96
C ILE A 146 6.37 2.52 -7.98
N SER A 147 5.84 3.39 -8.84
CA SER A 147 6.05 4.84 -8.77
C SER A 147 4.82 5.54 -8.19
N CYS A 148 5.03 6.52 -7.30
CA CYS A 148 3.95 7.34 -6.73
C CYS A 148 3.57 8.50 -7.65
N ILE A 149 2.28 8.71 -7.86
CA ILE A 149 1.71 9.93 -8.42
C ILE A 149 1.03 10.66 -7.26
N ASP A 150 1.70 11.68 -6.72
CA ASP A 150 1.19 12.42 -5.57
C ASP A 150 0.12 13.42 -6.00
N LEU A 151 -1.13 13.10 -5.71
CA LEU A 151 -2.32 13.95 -5.81
C LEU A 151 -2.90 14.32 -4.44
N GLN A 152 -2.17 14.11 -3.34
CA GLN A 152 -2.65 14.42 -2.00
C GLN A 152 -3.03 15.91 -1.92
N PHE A 153 -4.17 16.21 -1.29
CA PHE A 153 -4.79 17.54 -1.20
C PHE A 153 -5.24 18.20 -2.52
N LYS A 154 -4.88 17.67 -3.69
CA LYS A 154 -5.27 18.18 -5.02
C LYS A 154 -6.16 17.20 -5.82
N GLY A 155 -6.59 16.13 -5.16
CA GLY A 155 -7.47 15.12 -5.72
C GLY A 155 -8.87 15.65 -5.98
N THR A 156 -9.26 15.68 -7.26
CA THR A 156 -10.65 15.79 -7.70
C THR A 156 -10.96 14.57 -8.57
N PRO A 157 -12.24 14.29 -8.86
CA PRO A 157 -12.60 13.21 -9.77
C PRO A 157 -11.91 13.34 -11.14
N GLU A 158 -11.76 14.56 -11.65
CA GLU A 158 -11.09 14.86 -12.91
C GLU A 158 -9.58 14.64 -12.84
N THR A 159 -8.92 15.06 -11.76
CA THR A 159 -7.46 14.88 -11.64
C THR A 159 -7.11 13.41 -11.44
N VAL A 160 -7.88 12.65 -10.66
CA VAL A 160 -7.73 11.20 -10.52
C VAL A 160 -8.01 10.50 -11.85
N ARG A 161 -9.09 10.86 -12.56
CA ARG A 161 -9.39 10.32 -13.90
C ARG A 161 -8.23 10.54 -14.86
N LYS A 162 -7.69 11.76 -14.90
CA LYS A 162 -6.56 12.08 -15.79
C LYS A 162 -5.31 11.30 -15.42
N ALA A 163 -4.99 11.16 -14.14
CA ALA A 163 -3.84 10.37 -13.67
C ALA A 163 -3.96 8.89 -14.07
N VAL A 164 -5.11 8.28 -13.81
CA VAL A 164 -5.40 6.88 -14.17
C VAL A 164 -5.31 6.71 -15.68
N TRP A 165 -5.95 7.60 -16.45
CA TRP A 165 -5.90 7.59 -17.91
C TRP A 165 -4.47 7.66 -18.45
N SER A 166 -3.65 8.57 -17.94
CA SER A 166 -2.26 8.74 -18.36
C SER A 166 -1.40 7.50 -18.12
N CYS A 167 -1.72 6.65 -17.14
CA CYS A 167 -0.91 5.47 -16.81
C CYS A 167 -1.05 4.31 -17.79
N TYR A 168 -2.16 4.19 -18.52
CA TYR A 168 -2.40 3.06 -19.44
C TYR A 168 -2.26 3.42 -20.93
N GLN A 169 -1.72 4.61 -21.23
CA GLN A 169 -1.45 5.01 -22.61
C GLN A 169 -0.29 4.20 -23.20
N GLU A 170 -0.30 3.98 -24.51
CA GLU A 170 0.80 3.29 -25.20
C GLU A 170 2.07 4.16 -25.27
N GLU A 171 1.89 5.46 -25.47
CA GLU A 171 2.94 6.46 -25.58
C GLU A 171 3.01 7.36 -24.33
N PRO A 172 4.19 7.89 -23.96
CA PRO A 172 4.36 8.78 -22.82
C PRO A 172 3.48 10.02 -22.86
N VAL A 173 2.73 10.26 -21.78
CA VAL A 173 1.95 11.47 -21.55
C VAL A 173 2.50 12.23 -20.34
N GLU A 174 2.60 13.55 -20.46
CA GLU A 174 2.99 14.42 -19.34
C GLU A 174 1.80 14.68 -18.41
N PHE A 175 2.01 14.43 -17.12
CA PHE A 175 1.05 14.72 -16.05
C PHE A 175 1.79 14.99 -14.75
N GLU A 176 1.53 16.14 -14.11
CA GLU A 176 2.17 16.53 -12.83
C GLU A 176 3.71 16.47 -12.87
N GLY A 177 4.31 16.84 -14.01
CA GLY A 177 5.76 16.78 -14.22
C GLY A 177 6.33 15.36 -14.39
N LEU A 178 5.48 14.34 -14.45
CA LEU A 178 5.85 12.94 -14.70
C LEU A 178 5.51 12.55 -16.13
N LYS A 179 6.29 11.63 -16.70
CA LYS A 179 5.96 10.95 -17.97
C LYS A 179 5.32 9.60 -17.64
N LEU A 180 4.01 9.49 -17.85
CA LEU A 180 3.20 8.31 -17.53
C LEU A 180 2.77 7.59 -18.81
N TYR A 181 2.82 6.26 -18.79
CA TYR A 181 2.37 5.37 -19.86
C TYR A 181 2.50 3.91 -19.39
N ASP A 182 1.97 2.97 -20.16
CA ASP A 182 2.04 1.55 -19.82
C ASP A 182 3.44 0.97 -20.13
N ILE A 183 4.28 0.97 -19.09
CA ILE A 183 5.62 0.38 -19.12
C ILE A 183 5.62 -1.16 -19.09
N GLY A 184 4.45 -1.79 -19.03
CA GLY A 184 4.29 -3.23 -18.90
C GLY A 184 4.53 -3.74 -17.47
N ALA A 185 4.40 -5.05 -17.31
CA ALA A 185 4.54 -5.75 -16.05
C ALA A 185 5.95 -5.64 -15.48
N TYR A 186 6.04 -5.65 -14.15
CA TYR A 186 7.30 -5.83 -13.45
C TYR A 186 7.95 -7.16 -13.87
N PRO A 187 9.28 -7.20 -14.11
CA PRO A 187 9.93 -8.30 -14.81
C PRO A 187 9.98 -9.63 -14.05
N GLU A 188 9.92 -9.58 -12.72
CA GLU A 188 9.92 -10.77 -11.86
C GLU A 188 8.50 -11.31 -11.62
N ALA A 189 8.39 -12.61 -11.33
CA ALA A 189 7.12 -13.26 -10.99
C ALA A 189 6.38 -12.56 -9.83
N PRO A 190 5.04 -12.66 -9.77
CA PRO A 190 4.28 -12.14 -8.63
C PRO A 190 4.69 -12.81 -7.31
N LEU A 191 4.69 -12.04 -6.23
CA LEU A 191 4.78 -12.55 -4.86
C LEU A 191 3.38 -12.50 -4.23
N SER A 192 3.02 -13.47 -3.40
CA SER A 192 1.71 -13.47 -2.73
C SER A 192 1.83 -13.99 -1.31
N GLY A 193 1.05 -13.42 -0.40
CA GLY A 193 0.96 -13.84 0.99
C GLY A 193 -0.06 -12.99 1.73
N LYS A 194 -0.73 -13.59 2.71
CA LYS A 194 -1.58 -12.87 3.66
C LYS A 194 -0.78 -12.47 4.89
N ILE A 195 -1.17 -11.39 5.56
CA ILE A 195 -0.64 -11.02 6.87
C ILE A 195 -0.97 -12.14 7.87
N THR A 196 0.05 -12.82 8.37
CA THR A 196 -0.10 -14.07 9.16
C THR A 196 -0.52 -13.80 10.59
N GLU A 197 -0.03 -12.71 11.17
CA GLU A 197 -0.40 -12.23 12.50
C GLU A 197 -0.80 -10.78 12.34
N ARG A 198 -2.07 -10.43 12.56
CA ARG A 198 -2.49 -9.02 12.60
C ARG A 198 -2.03 -8.41 13.92
N VAL A 199 -0.71 -8.31 14.12
CA VAL A 199 -0.17 -7.64 15.31
C VAL A 199 -0.58 -6.19 15.19
N LEU A 200 -1.65 -5.82 15.90
CA LEU A 200 -2.27 -4.49 15.83
C LEU A 200 -1.42 -3.44 16.54
N GLU A 201 -0.64 -3.86 17.54
CA GLU A 201 0.10 -2.96 18.41
C GLU A 201 1.56 -3.42 18.58
N PRO A 202 2.36 -3.54 17.50
CA PRO A 202 3.75 -3.97 17.58
C PRO A 202 4.60 -3.04 18.46
N TRP A 203 4.21 -1.78 18.62
CA TRP A 203 4.86 -0.81 19.51
C TRP A 203 4.65 -1.08 21.00
N LYS A 204 3.66 -1.92 21.39
CA LYS A 204 3.52 -2.40 22.78
C LYS A 204 4.48 -3.54 23.10
N ARG A 205 5.15 -4.12 22.10
CA ARG A 205 6.17 -5.13 22.34
C ARG A 205 7.44 -4.45 22.87
N PRO A 206 8.21 -5.17 23.71
CA PRO A 206 9.48 -4.68 24.20
C PRO A 206 10.43 -4.27 23.08
N GLN A 207 10.99 -3.06 23.16
CA GLN A 207 11.87 -2.51 22.14
C GLN A 207 13.35 -2.77 22.39
N ASN A 208 13.68 -3.28 23.57
CA ASN A 208 15.03 -3.61 24.01
C ASN A 208 15.01 -4.77 25.02
N GLU A 209 16.18 -5.35 25.28
CA GLU A 209 16.34 -6.50 26.19
C GLU A 209 15.87 -6.20 27.62
N LYS A 210 15.97 -4.95 28.09
CA LYS A 210 15.52 -4.56 29.44
C LYS A 210 14.00 -4.58 29.55
N GLU A 211 13.31 -4.05 28.54
CA GLU A 211 11.85 -4.10 28.44
C GLU A 211 11.37 -5.54 28.28
N GLN A 212 12.10 -6.38 27.54
CA GLN A 212 11.74 -7.78 27.34
C GLN A 212 11.85 -8.54 28.67
N ALA A 213 12.95 -8.35 29.40
CA ALA A 213 13.13 -8.90 30.73
C ALA A 213 12.07 -8.40 31.73
N ALA A 214 11.58 -7.16 31.60
CA ALA A 214 10.52 -6.64 32.45
C ALA A 214 9.16 -7.30 32.15
N VAL A 215 8.83 -7.50 30.87
CA VAL A 215 7.63 -8.23 30.44
C VAL A 215 7.69 -9.70 30.87
N ASP A 216 8.84 -10.35 30.71
CA ASP A 216 9.05 -11.74 31.12
C ASP A 216 8.87 -11.91 32.64
N LYS A 217 9.46 -11.00 33.45
CA LYS A 217 9.27 -10.96 34.91
C LYS A 217 7.81 -10.75 35.31
N MET A 218 7.09 -9.87 34.60
CA MET A 218 5.68 -9.62 34.86
C MET A 218 4.84 -10.89 34.60
N TRP A 219 5.12 -11.59 33.49
CA TRP A 219 4.45 -12.86 33.16
C TRP A 219 4.79 -13.98 34.15
N GLU A 220 6.03 -14.10 34.60
CA GLU A 220 6.42 -15.03 35.66
C GLU A 220 5.65 -14.76 36.95
N MET A 221 5.51 -13.50 37.35
CA MET A 221 4.77 -13.09 38.54
C MET A 221 3.27 -13.43 38.42
N ILE A 222 2.64 -13.14 37.27
CA ILE A 222 1.25 -13.50 36.98
C ILE A 222 1.05 -15.03 37.04
N ASN A 223 1.96 -15.80 36.47
CA ASN A 223 1.89 -17.26 36.46
C ASN A 223 2.08 -17.86 37.86
N ARG A 224 2.92 -17.27 38.70
CA ARG A 224 3.03 -17.64 40.12
C ARG A 224 1.74 -17.35 40.90
N LEU A 225 1.13 -16.18 40.67
CA LEU A 225 -0.15 -15.82 41.30
C LEU A 225 -1.30 -16.75 40.87
N LYS A 226 -1.31 -17.21 39.61
CA LYS A 226 -2.29 -18.18 39.10
C LYS A 226 -2.10 -19.60 39.65
N LYS A 227 -0.87 -20.01 39.99
CA LYS A 227 -0.58 -21.32 40.61
C LYS A 227 -0.89 -21.38 42.11
N ASN A 228 -1.04 -20.22 42.76
CA ASN A 228 -1.34 -20.11 44.19
C ASN A 228 -2.83 -19.82 44.47
N LYS A 229 -3.71 -20.00 43.48
CA LYS A 229 -5.18 -20.08 43.62
C LYS A 229 -5.61 -21.50 43.30
#